data_AF-A0A674I8S8-F1
#
_entry.id   AF-A0A674I8S8-F1
#
_cell.length_a   1.000
_cell.length_b   1.000
_cell.length_c   1.000
_cell.angle_alpha   90.00
_cell.angle_beta   90.00
_cell.angle_gamma   90.00
#
_symmetry.space_group_name_H-M   'P 1'
#
loop_
_entity.id
_entity.type
_entity.pdbx_description
1 polymer ?
#
loop_
_entity_poly.entity_id
_entity_poly.type
_entity_poly.pdbx_seq_one_letter_code
_entity_poly.pdbx_strand_id
1 'polypeptide(L)'
;MSALEKDAKERAKRRKKNERLANALKEKGNDAFSKGDYATAIQRYTEGLEKQKDMQVLYTNRAQAHMKLQEYKKVINDCEWALKCNEKCIKAYFHMGKAHLALKDYNESRKSYQKILEIDPQKENCMNEVDLQERKAKEEERALEEFQSGKYTAVSVKELLQKLNRPDQNILYYAGGIRVLTESIKDCKYFMQICLSNVLTWGMSQIDGSLLMRVGSGL
;
A
#
# COMPACT_ATOMS: atom_id res chain seq x y z
N MET A 1 55.97 1.67 -25.86
CA MET A 1 54.82 1.99 -26.75
C MET A 1 54.03 0.73 -27.15
N SER A 2 54.62 -0.29 -27.78
CA SER A 2 53.88 -1.47 -28.31
C SER A 2 53.14 -2.34 -27.28
N ALA A 3 53.69 -2.56 -26.08
CA ALA A 3 53.04 -3.40 -25.06
C ALA A 3 51.78 -2.76 -24.44
N LEU A 4 51.86 -1.46 -24.13
CA LEU A 4 50.72 -0.67 -23.62
C LEU A 4 49.58 -0.62 -24.65
N GLU A 5 49.92 -0.46 -25.93
CA GLU A 5 48.94 -0.44 -27.01
C GLU A 5 48.25 -1.80 -27.21
N LYS A 6 49.01 -2.91 -27.12
CA LYS A 6 48.45 -4.27 -27.17
C LYS A 6 47.49 -4.54 -26.01
N ASP A 7 47.88 -4.17 -24.80
CA ASP A 7 47.08 -4.31 -23.58
C ASP A 7 45.81 -3.45 -23.62
N ALA A 8 45.89 -2.20 -24.11
CA ALA A 8 44.74 -1.35 -24.36
C ALA A 8 43.76 -1.98 -25.37
N LYS A 9 44.27 -2.50 -26.49
CA LYS A 9 43.45 -3.21 -27.50
C LYS A 9 42.77 -4.44 -26.90
N GLU A 10 43.45 -5.21 -26.05
CA GLU A 10 42.89 -6.39 -25.41
C GLU A 10 41.82 -6.05 -24.36
N ARG A 11 42.01 -4.98 -23.56
CA ARG A 11 40.94 -4.46 -22.68
C ARG A 11 39.72 -4.02 -23.47
N ALA A 12 39.90 -3.31 -24.59
CA ALA A 12 38.80 -2.88 -25.44
C ALA A 12 38.03 -4.07 -26.05
N LYS A 13 38.74 -5.10 -26.53
CA LYS A 13 38.12 -6.34 -27.02
C LYS A 13 37.32 -7.05 -25.93
N ARG A 14 37.87 -7.19 -24.72
CA ARG A 14 37.18 -7.77 -23.56
C ARG A 14 35.92 -6.99 -23.18
N ARG A 15 35.99 -5.66 -23.15
CA ARG A 15 34.82 -4.79 -22.89
C ARG A 15 33.73 -5.01 -23.92
N LYS A 16 34.07 -5.02 -25.22
CA LYS A 16 33.11 -5.27 -26.31
C LYS A 16 32.49 -6.67 -26.24
N LYS A 17 33.26 -7.68 -25.85
CA LYS A 17 32.74 -9.04 -25.62
C LYS A 17 31.76 -9.06 -24.45
N ASN A 18 32.12 -8.45 -23.33
CA ASN A 18 31.25 -8.37 -22.16
C ASN A 18 29.96 -7.60 -22.44
N GLU A 19 30.04 -6.51 -23.19
CA GLU A 19 28.87 -5.73 -23.63
C GLU A 19 27.92 -6.58 -24.50
N ARG A 20 28.45 -7.39 -25.43
CA ARG A 20 27.62 -8.32 -26.22
C ARG A 20 26.95 -9.37 -25.35
N LEU A 21 27.67 -9.91 -24.37
CA LEU A 21 27.12 -10.89 -23.42
C LEU A 21 26.04 -10.26 -22.53
N ALA A 22 26.27 -9.05 -22.02
CA ALA A 22 25.30 -8.30 -21.22
C ALA A 22 24.03 -8.01 -22.03
N ASN A 23 24.16 -7.61 -23.30
CA ASN A 23 23.02 -7.42 -24.19
C ASN A 23 22.24 -8.72 -24.44
N ALA A 24 22.93 -9.84 -24.68
CA ALA A 24 22.26 -11.13 -24.85
C ALA A 24 21.50 -11.57 -23.57
N LEU A 25 22.09 -11.34 -22.40
CA LEU A 25 21.46 -11.61 -21.11
C LEU A 25 20.25 -10.69 -20.85
N LYS A 26 20.36 -9.41 -21.22
CA LYS A 26 19.24 -8.46 -21.22
C LYS A 26 18.08 -8.98 -22.06
N GLU A 27 18.31 -9.44 -23.28
CA GLU A 27 17.23 -9.97 -24.13
C GLU A 27 16.61 -11.24 -23.56
N LYS A 28 17.41 -12.15 -22.97
CA LYS A 28 16.87 -13.32 -22.25
C LYS A 28 16.02 -12.91 -21.04
N GLY A 29 16.44 -11.88 -20.30
CA GLY A 29 15.66 -11.32 -19.21
C GLY A 29 14.36 -10.68 -19.68
N ASN A 30 14.38 -9.98 -20.82
CA ASN A 30 13.19 -9.40 -21.43
C ASN A 30 12.18 -10.47 -21.85
N ASP A 31 12.65 -11.58 -22.44
CA ASP A 31 11.83 -12.73 -22.82
C ASP A 31 11.21 -13.45 -21.60
N ALA A 32 11.98 -13.62 -20.52
CA ALA A 32 11.42 -14.14 -19.27
C ALA A 32 10.38 -13.16 -18.67
N PHE A 33 10.66 -11.85 -18.71
CA PHE A 33 9.75 -10.82 -18.21
C PHE A 33 8.42 -10.80 -18.98
N SER A 34 8.45 -10.92 -20.30
CA SER A 34 7.24 -10.95 -21.13
C SER A 34 6.38 -12.19 -20.88
N LYS A 35 7.02 -13.32 -20.52
CA LYS A 35 6.36 -14.55 -20.08
C LYS A 35 5.82 -14.50 -18.64
N GLY A 36 6.08 -13.41 -17.91
CA GLY A 36 5.68 -13.26 -16.51
C GLY A 36 6.60 -13.97 -15.50
N ASP A 37 7.69 -14.59 -15.95
CA ASP A 37 8.69 -15.18 -15.07
C ASP A 37 9.68 -14.10 -14.60
N TYR A 38 9.24 -13.34 -13.60
CA TYR A 38 10.01 -12.23 -13.06
C TYR A 38 11.26 -12.68 -12.29
N ALA A 39 11.24 -13.85 -11.66
CA ALA A 39 12.38 -14.39 -10.93
C ALA A 39 13.54 -14.73 -11.89
N THR A 40 13.23 -15.44 -12.99
CA THR A 40 14.23 -15.71 -14.03
C THR A 40 14.69 -14.41 -14.69
N ALA A 41 13.79 -13.45 -14.95
CA ALA A 41 14.18 -12.15 -15.50
C ALA A 41 15.21 -11.43 -14.62
N ILE A 42 14.97 -11.37 -13.30
CA ILE A 42 15.90 -10.78 -12.32
C ILE A 42 17.26 -11.48 -12.36
N GLN A 43 17.26 -12.81 -12.42
CA GLN A 43 18.50 -13.58 -12.51
C GLN A 43 19.28 -13.20 -13.79
N ARG A 44 18.63 -13.17 -14.96
CA ARG A 44 19.29 -12.83 -16.23
C ARG A 44 19.81 -11.40 -16.25
N TYR A 45 19.06 -10.44 -15.70
CA TYR A 45 19.55 -9.07 -15.58
C TYR A 45 20.76 -8.96 -14.63
N THR A 46 20.75 -9.72 -13.54
CA THR A 46 21.86 -9.77 -12.58
C THR A 46 23.13 -10.36 -13.22
N GLU A 47 23.01 -11.50 -13.92
CA GLU A 47 24.09 -12.08 -14.73
C GLU A 47 24.62 -11.07 -15.77
N GLY A 48 23.73 -10.27 -16.37
CA GLY A 48 24.11 -9.20 -17.30
C GLY A 48 24.94 -8.10 -16.62
N LEU A 49 24.53 -7.67 -15.44
CA LEU A 49 25.22 -6.64 -14.64
C LEU A 49 26.60 -7.12 -14.15
N GLU A 50 26.78 -8.42 -13.93
CA GLU A 50 28.10 -9.00 -13.65
C GLU A 50 29.07 -8.85 -14.84
N LYS A 51 28.55 -8.87 -16.08
CA LYS A 51 29.37 -8.65 -17.28
C LYS A 51 29.61 -7.17 -17.50
N GLN A 52 28.61 -6.34 -17.26
CA GLN A 52 28.69 -4.90 -17.45
C GLN A 52 27.91 -4.12 -16.38
N LYS A 53 28.65 -3.61 -15.39
CA LYS A 53 28.09 -2.92 -14.22
C LYS A 53 27.59 -1.49 -14.51
N ASP A 54 28.05 -0.86 -15.58
CA ASP A 54 27.72 0.52 -15.99
C ASP A 54 26.52 0.59 -16.96
N MET A 55 25.76 -0.50 -17.09
CA MET A 55 24.64 -0.59 -18.04
C MET A 55 23.30 -0.21 -17.38
N GLN A 56 22.96 1.08 -17.43
CA GLN A 56 21.74 1.66 -16.85
C GLN A 56 20.45 0.88 -17.17
N VAL A 57 20.32 0.37 -18.41
CA VAL A 57 19.12 -0.34 -18.87
C VAL A 57 18.86 -1.62 -18.07
N LEU A 58 19.91 -2.35 -17.69
CA LEU A 58 19.77 -3.57 -16.91
C LEU A 58 19.24 -3.30 -15.51
N TYR A 59 19.70 -2.25 -14.85
CA TYR A 59 19.16 -1.82 -13.56
C TYR A 59 17.68 -1.43 -13.67
N THR A 60 17.29 -0.64 -14.67
CA THR A 60 15.87 -0.26 -14.82
C THR A 60 14.96 -1.44 -15.14
N ASN A 61 15.44 -2.40 -15.95
CA ASN A 61 14.65 -3.60 -16.27
C ASN A 61 14.53 -4.53 -15.07
N ARG A 62 15.59 -4.67 -14.26
CA ARG A 62 15.56 -5.44 -13.01
C ARG A 62 14.68 -4.77 -11.96
N ALA A 63 14.73 -3.45 -11.83
CA ALA A 63 13.82 -2.67 -10.99
C ALA A 63 12.36 -2.90 -11.40
N GLN A 64 12.05 -2.91 -12.69
CA GLN A 64 10.70 -3.22 -13.18
C GLN A 64 10.25 -4.64 -12.83
N ALA A 65 11.15 -5.62 -12.86
CA ALA A 65 10.85 -7.00 -12.43
C ALA A 65 10.63 -7.08 -10.90
N HIS A 66 11.46 -6.42 -10.10
CA HIS A 66 11.25 -6.31 -8.64
C HIS A 66 9.92 -5.62 -8.30
N MET A 67 9.51 -4.62 -9.08
CA MET A 67 8.21 -3.95 -8.91
C MET A 67 7.05 -4.93 -9.07
N LYS A 68 7.14 -5.88 -10.00
CA LYS A 68 6.11 -6.91 -10.21
C LYS A 68 6.04 -7.92 -9.06
N LEU A 69 7.16 -8.15 -8.38
CA LEU A 69 7.24 -8.96 -7.17
C LEU A 69 6.98 -8.17 -5.88
N GLN A 70 6.61 -6.89 -5.97
CA GLN A 70 6.37 -5.99 -4.83
C GLN A 70 7.59 -5.80 -3.91
N GLU A 71 8.81 -6.02 -4.43
CA GLU A 71 10.06 -5.86 -3.68
C GLU A 71 10.56 -4.40 -3.73
N TYR A 72 9.75 -3.47 -3.22
CA TYR A 72 9.94 -2.01 -3.44
C TYR A 72 11.30 -1.47 -2.99
N LYS A 73 11.87 -1.98 -1.89
CA LYS A 73 13.22 -1.58 -1.43
C LYS A 73 14.31 -1.93 -2.44
N LYS A 74 14.20 -3.08 -3.12
CA LYS A 74 15.15 -3.49 -4.16
C LYS A 74 14.99 -2.64 -5.41
N VAL A 75 13.75 -2.24 -5.74
CA VAL A 75 13.49 -1.27 -6.82
C VAL A 75 14.24 0.03 -6.58
N ILE A 76 14.12 0.62 -5.39
CA ILE A 76 14.78 1.89 -5.04
C ILE A 76 16.30 1.76 -5.22
N ASN A 77 16.91 0.72 -4.65
CA ASN A 77 18.35 0.47 -4.79
C ASN A 77 18.78 0.34 -6.26
N ASP A 78 18.03 -0.40 -7.09
CA ASP A 78 18.35 -0.51 -8.52
C ASP A 78 18.17 0.82 -9.26
N CYS A 79 17.16 1.62 -8.91
CA CYS A 79 16.96 2.94 -9.48
C CYS A 79 18.11 3.90 -9.11
N GLU A 80 18.60 3.87 -7.88
CA GLU A 80 19.77 4.65 -7.47
C GLU A 80 21.03 4.27 -8.28
N TRP A 81 21.26 2.98 -8.51
CA TRP A 81 22.36 2.52 -9.36
C TRP A 81 22.17 2.92 -10.83
N ALA A 82 20.94 2.87 -11.34
CA ALA A 82 20.61 3.37 -12.67
C ALA A 82 20.91 4.86 -12.81
N LEU A 83 20.59 5.66 -11.79
CA LEU A 83 20.84 7.11 -11.77
C LEU A 83 22.34 7.44 -11.64
N LYS A 84 23.12 6.64 -10.92
CA LYS A 84 24.60 6.75 -10.94
C LYS A 84 25.20 6.51 -12.32
N CYS A 85 24.55 5.70 -13.16
CA CYS A 85 24.98 5.45 -14.53
C CYS A 85 24.48 6.54 -15.50
N ASN A 86 23.27 7.05 -15.29
CA ASN A 86 22.68 8.16 -16.03
C ASN A 86 21.69 8.94 -15.15
N GLU A 87 22.12 10.11 -14.71
CA GLU A 87 21.36 10.98 -13.80
C GLU A 87 20.04 11.50 -14.39
N LYS A 88 19.92 11.50 -15.72
CA LYS A 88 18.71 11.94 -16.46
C LYS A 88 17.81 10.77 -16.86
N CYS A 89 17.95 9.61 -16.23
CA CYS A 89 17.12 8.46 -16.54
C CYS A 89 15.68 8.62 -16.01
N ILE A 90 14.77 9.07 -16.88
CA ILE A 90 13.34 9.23 -16.55
C ILE A 90 12.71 7.92 -16.04
N LYS A 91 13.07 6.76 -16.63
CA LYS A 91 12.53 5.46 -16.22
C LYS A 91 12.93 5.11 -14.77
N ALA A 92 14.14 5.45 -14.35
CA ALA A 92 14.59 5.21 -12.99
C ALA A 92 13.79 6.05 -12.00
N TYR A 93 13.64 7.36 -12.23
CA TYR A 93 12.81 8.22 -11.39
C TYR A 93 11.34 7.76 -11.35
N PHE A 94 10.80 7.28 -12.47
CA PHE A 94 9.43 6.78 -12.53
C PHE A 94 9.24 5.53 -11.66
N HIS A 95 10.12 4.54 -11.78
CA HIS A 95 10.05 3.33 -10.95
C HIS A 95 10.31 3.63 -9.47
N MET A 96 11.23 4.55 -9.16
CA MET A 96 11.52 4.99 -7.79
C MET A 96 10.31 5.70 -7.16
N GLY A 97 9.66 6.61 -7.89
CA GLY A 97 8.43 7.27 -7.45
C GLY A 97 7.32 6.26 -7.15
N LYS A 98 7.08 5.30 -8.05
CA LYS A 98 6.10 4.22 -7.80
C LYS A 98 6.45 3.35 -6.59
N ALA A 99 7.74 3.08 -6.36
CA ALA A 99 8.17 2.28 -5.22
C ALA A 99 7.94 3.03 -3.89
N HIS A 100 8.30 4.31 -3.82
CA HIS A 100 8.02 5.14 -2.65
C HIS A 100 6.52 5.31 -2.41
N LEU A 101 5.73 5.49 -3.46
CA LEU A 101 4.27 5.54 -3.35
C LEU A 101 3.69 4.27 -2.73
N ALA A 102 4.18 3.10 -3.14
CA ALA A 102 3.77 1.81 -2.58
C ALA A 102 4.20 1.62 -1.12
N LEU A 103 5.31 2.25 -0.71
CA LEU A 103 5.78 2.29 0.68
C LEU A 103 5.09 3.37 1.54
N LYS A 104 4.17 4.15 0.96
CA LYS A 104 3.54 5.34 1.58
C LYS A 104 4.52 6.48 1.90
N ASP A 105 5.68 6.50 1.24
CA ASP A 105 6.69 7.56 1.34
C ASP A 105 6.35 8.72 0.38
N TYR A 106 5.24 9.41 0.61
CA TYR A 106 4.69 10.40 -0.33
C TYR A 106 5.67 11.53 -0.68
N ASN A 107 6.48 11.98 0.27
CA ASN A 107 7.48 13.04 0.06
C ASN A 107 8.57 12.63 -0.94
N GLU A 108 9.15 11.44 -0.79
CA GLU A 108 10.19 10.95 -1.69
C GLU A 108 9.63 10.56 -3.06
N SER A 109 8.37 10.07 -3.10
CA SER A 109 7.65 9.88 -4.36
C SER A 109 7.49 11.20 -5.12
N ARG A 110 7.10 12.28 -4.44
CA ARG A 110 6.92 13.62 -5.05
C ARG A 110 8.25 14.13 -5.60
N LYS A 111 9.35 14.03 -4.84
CA LYS A 111 10.69 14.42 -5.31
C LYS A 111 11.10 13.67 -6.57
N SER A 112 10.85 12.35 -6.61
CA SER A 112 11.16 11.51 -7.76
C SER A 112 10.41 11.95 -9.01
N TYR A 113 9.11 12.24 -8.90
CA TYR A 113 8.32 12.73 -10.04
C TYR A 113 8.63 14.18 -10.42
N GLN A 114 9.03 15.03 -9.47
CA GLN A 114 9.49 16.38 -9.76
C GLN A 114 10.71 16.36 -10.68
N LYS A 115 11.65 15.44 -10.42
CA LYS A 115 12.82 15.24 -11.29
C LYS A 115 12.43 14.82 -12.71
N ILE A 116 11.34 14.07 -12.89
CA ILE A 116 10.82 13.76 -14.23
C ILE A 116 10.36 15.04 -14.93
N LEU A 117 9.63 15.91 -14.24
CA LEU A 117 9.14 17.17 -14.81
C LEU A 117 10.27 18.15 -15.15
N GLU A 118 11.33 18.17 -14.35
CA GLU A 118 12.53 18.94 -14.63
C GLU A 118 13.25 18.46 -15.91
N ILE A 119 13.18 17.16 -16.22
CA ILE A 119 13.82 16.56 -17.42
C ILE A 119 12.90 16.64 -18.64
N ASP A 120 11.61 16.36 -18.44
CA ASP A 120 10.57 16.30 -19.48
C ASP A 120 9.25 16.89 -18.93
N PRO A 121 8.99 18.19 -19.17
CA PRO A 121 7.81 18.89 -18.65
C PRO A 121 6.47 18.34 -19.15
N GLN A 122 6.44 17.52 -20.19
CA GLN A 122 5.18 16.99 -20.76
C GLN A 122 4.56 15.84 -19.94
N LYS A 123 5.21 15.38 -18.87
CA LYS A 123 4.77 14.24 -18.04
C LYS A 123 4.08 14.59 -16.71
N GLU A 124 3.26 15.63 -16.72
CA GLU A 124 2.64 16.23 -15.53
C GLU A 124 1.72 15.29 -14.71
N ASN A 125 1.18 14.24 -15.35
CA ASN A 125 0.21 13.34 -14.72
C ASN A 125 0.71 12.53 -13.51
N CYS A 126 2.04 12.43 -13.27
CA CYS A 126 2.57 11.58 -12.20
C CYS A 126 2.34 12.17 -10.80
N MET A 127 2.24 13.51 -10.67
CA MET A 127 2.06 14.17 -9.37
C MET A 127 0.65 13.98 -8.80
N ASN A 128 -0.36 14.02 -9.66
CA ASN A 128 -1.76 13.84 -9.29
C ASN A 128 -2.01 12.48 -8.60
N GLU A 129 -1.25 11.45 -9.00
CA GLU A 129 -1.32 10.12 -8.39
C GLU A 129 -0.85 10.16 -6.92
N VAL A 130 0.22 10.89 -6.61
CA VAL A 130 0.74 11.01 -5.23
C VAL A 130 -0.25 11.73 -4.34
N ASP A 131 -0.75 12.89 -4.78
CA ASP A 131 -1.70 13.68 -4.00
C ASP A 131 -3.00 12.90 -3.70
N LEU A 132 -3.49 12.14 -4.67
CA LEU A 132 -4.67 11.29 -4.49
C LEU A 132 -4.44 10.18 -3.44
N GLN A 133 -3.29 9.51 -3.49
CA GLN A 133 -2.98 8.43 -2.55
C GLN A 133 -2.70 8.96 -1.14
N GLU A 134 -2.02 10.11 -1.03
CA GLU A 134 -1.77 10.76 0.26
C GLU A 134 -3.10 11.20 0.91
N ARG A 135 -4.02 11.79 0.14
CA ARG A 135 -5.37 12.14 0.62
C ARG A 135 -6.14 10.93 1.13
N LYS A 136 -6.15 9.83 0.37
CA LYS A 136 -6.79 8.57 0.78
C LYS A 136 -6.21 8.03 2.08
N ALA A 137 -4.88 8.05 2.24
CA ALA A 137 -4.24 7.59 3.46
C ALA A 137 -4.56 8.48 4.67
N LYS A 138 -4.62 9.81 4.51
CA LYS A 138 -5.05 10.72 5.57
C LYS A 138 -6.52 10.53 5.97
N GLU A 139 -7.40 10.24 5.01
CA GLU A 139 -8.81 9.92 5.28
C GLU A 139 -8.95 8.58 6.01
N GLU A 140 -8.16 7.57 5.64
CA GLU A 140 -8.10 6.27 6.34
C GLU A 140 -7.57 6.42 7.77
N GLU A 141 -6.49 7.19 7.96
CA GLU A 141 -5.92 7.50 9.27
C GLU A 141 -6.92 8.24 10.16
N ARG A 142 -7.57 9.29 9.65
CA ARG A 142 -8.63 10.00 10.37
C ARG A 142 -9.78 9.08 10.77
N ALA A 143 -10.23 8.21 9.87
CA ALA A 143 -11.27 7.24 10.18
C ALA A 143 -10.84 6.28 11.30
N LEU A 144 -9.57 5.87 11.31
CA LEU A 144 -9.00 5.02 12.36
C LEU A 144 -8.87 5.75 13.70
N GLU A 145 -8.44 7.01 13.70
CA GLU A 145 -8.36 7.84 14.91
C GLU A 145 -9.73 8.10 15.51
N GLU A 146 -10.72 8.47 14.69
CA GLU A 146 -12.11 8.59 15.12
C GLU A 146 -12.57 7.27 15.76
N PHE A 147 -12.24 6.13 15.13
CA PHE A 147 -12.56 4.80 15.64
C PHE A 147 -11.93 4.51 17.01
N GLN A 148 -10.63 4.79 17.17
CA GLN A 148 -9.89 4.49 18.40
C GLN A 148 -10.20 5.47 19.54
N SER A 149 -10.54 6.72 19.23
CA SER A 149 -10.77 7.76 20.23
C SER A 149 -11.98 7.51 21.14
N GLY A 150 -12.86 6.57 20.81
CA GLY A 150 -14.04 6.26 21.61
C GLY A 150 -15.02 7.43 21.78
N LYS A 151 -14.80 8.56 21.08
CA LYS A 151 -15.70 9.73 21.04
C LYS A 151 -16.94 9.47 20.17
N TYR A 152 -17.45 8.24 20.22
CA TYR A 152 -18.80 7.96 19.77
C TYR A 152 -19.70 8.20 20.97
N THR A 153 -20.03 9.48 21.22
CA THR A 153 -21.21 9.84 22.02
C THR A 153 -22.33 8.90 21.60
N ALA A 154 -23.04 8.23 22.50
CA ALA A 154 -24.12 7.30 22.16
C ALA A 154 -25.02 7.89 21.04
N VAL A 155 -24.70 7.56 19.78
CA VAL A 155 -25.32 8.13 18.60
C VAL A 155 -26.43 7.15 18.28
N SER A 156 -27.66 7.64 18.21
CA SER A 156 -28.77 6.78 17.81
C SER A 156 -28.47 6.16 16.43
N VAL A 157 -28.93 4.93 16.17
CA VAL A 157 -28.72 4.26 14.87
C VAL A 157 -29.09 5.17 13.69
N LYS A 158 -30.11 6.03 13.87
CA LYS A 158 -30.55 7.05 12.92
C LYS A 158 -29.47 8.09 12.60
N GLU A 159 -28.84 8.68 13.60
CA GLU A 159 -27.78 9.68 13.41
C GLU A 159 -26.50 9.04 12.82
N LEU A 160 -26.25 7.77 13.15
CA LEU A 160 -25.16 6.99 12.59
C LEU A 160 -25.36 6.73 11.09
N LEU A 161 -26.58 6.37 10.69
CA LEU A 161 -26.98 6.25 9.28
C LEU A 161 -26.91 7.59 8.54
N GLN A 162 -27.29 8.70 9.19
CA GLN A 162 -27.17 10.04 8.61
C GLN A 162 -25.71 10.45 8.37
N LYS A 163 -24.79 10.13 9.30
CA LYS A 163 -23.36 10.36 9.11
C LYS A 163 -22.79 9.51 7.96
N LEU A 164 -23.25 8.27 7.82
CA LEU A 164 -22.85 7.35 6.76
C LEU A 164 -23.38 7.72 5.37
N ASN A 165 -24.45 8.51 5.29
CA ASN A 165 -25.04 8.94 4.01
C ASN A 165 -24.21 10.06 3.35
N ARG A 166 -23.01 9.73 2.88
CA ARG A 166 -22.10 10.66 2.20
C ARG A 166 -21.62 10.08 0.86
N PRO A 167 -22.35 10.29 -0.24
CA PRO A 167 -22.15 9.59 -1.52
C PRO A 167 -20.73 9.71 -2.09
N ASP A 168 -20.02 10.80 -1.79
CA ASP A 168 -18.69 11.09 -2.35
C ASP A 168 -17.52 10.46 -1.57
N GLN A 169 -17.81 9.62 -0.57
CA GLN A 169 -16.78 9.01 0.28
C GLN A 169 -16.24 7.69 -0.28
N ASN A 170 -15.03 7.33 0.13
CA ASN A 170 -14.38 6.09 -0.29
C ASN A 170 -15.05 4.84 0.32
N ILE A 171 -14.96 3.68 -0.34
CA ILE A 171 -15.50 2.40 0.17
C ILE A 171 -15.00 2.05 1.59
N LEU A 172 -13.77 2.45 1.94
CA LEU A 172 -13.20 2.24 3.28
C LEU A 172 -13.92 3.03 4.37
N TYR A 173 -14.41 4.23 4.06
CA TYR A 173 -15.23 5.04 4.97
C TYR A 173 -16.51 4.30 5.35
N TYR A 174 -17.20 3.76 4.35
CA TYR A 174 -18.43 2.99 4.56
C TYR A 174 -18.17 1.67 5.29
N ALA A 175 -17.07 0.97 4.99
CA ALA A 175 -16.69 -0.25 5.70
C ALA A 175 -16.50 0.00 7.21
N GLY A 176 -15.85 1.11 7.57
CA GLY A 176 -15.74 1.57 8.95
C GLY A 176 -17.10 1.81 9.60
N GLY A 177 -17.96 2.59 8.95
CA GLY A 177 -19.28 2.89 9.54
C GLY A 177 -20.24 1.70 9.61
N ILE A 178 -20.19 0.75 8.67
CA ILE A 178 -20.98 -0.49 8.74
C ILE A 178 -20.55 -1.35 9.93
N ARG A 179 -19.25 -1.41 10.22
CA ARG A 179 -18.73 -2.10 11.41
C ARG A 179 -19.23 -1.45 12.70
N VAL A 180 -19.26 -0.12 12.76
CA VAL A 180 -19.80 0.64 13.91
C VAL A 180 -21.30 0.35 14.08
N LEU A 181 -22.09 0.41 13.00
CA LEU A 181 -23.51 0.03 13.04
C LEU A 181 -23.70 -1.38 13.61
N THR A 182 -22.85 -2.32 13.20
CA THR A 182 -22.92 -3.70 13.69
C THR A 182 -22.68 -3.78 15.20
N GLU A 183 -21.73 -3.01 15.73
CA GLU A 183 -21.45 -2.99 17.17
C GLU A 183 -22.56 -2.31 17.97
N SER A 184 -23.07 -1.17 17.51
CA SER A 184 -24.20 -0.50 18.14
C SER A 184 -25.46 -1.37 18.17
N ILE A 185 -25.69 -2.20 17.14
CA ILE A 185 -26.80 -3.15 17.11
C ILE A 185 -26.58 -4.30 18.11
N LYS A 186 -25.35 -4.77 18.31
CA LYS A 186 -25.05 -5.77 19.34
C LYS A 186 -25.30 -5.22 20.74
N ASP A 187 -24.86 -4.00 21.03
CA ASP A 187 -25.08 -3.34 22.32
C ASP A 187 -26.58 -3.18 22.61
N CYS A 188 -27.39 -2.81 21.60
CA CYS A 188 -28.86 -2.79 21.74
C CYS A 188 -29.44 -4.17 22.04
N LYS A 189 -28.88 -5.25 21.49
CA LYS A 189 -29.34 -6.62 21.73
C LYS A 189 -29.04 -7.06 23.17
N TYR A 190 -27.85 -6.73 23.69
CA TYR A 190 -27.49 -6.94 25.09
C TYR A 190 -28.38 -6.10 26.03
N PHE A 191 -28.65 -4.84 25.68
CA PHE A 191 -29.49 -3.96 26.48
C PHE A 191 -30.95 -4.44 26.54
N MET A 192 -31.54 -4.86 25.42
CA MET A 192 -32.88 -5.46 25.40
C MET A 192 -32.94 -6.73 26.24
N GLN A 193 -31.89 -7.56 26.21
CA GLN A 193 -31.84 -8.80 26.97
C GLN A 193 -31.74 -8.54 28.49
N ILE A 194 -30.99 -7.52 28.90
CA ILE A 194 -30.91 -7.07 30.30
C ILE A 194 -32.25 -6.44 30.75
N CYS A 195 -32.89 -5.63 29.91
CA CYS A 195 -34.20 -5.08 30.22
C CYS A 195 -35.27 -6.19 30.37
N LEU A 196 -35.26 -7.19 29.49
CA LEU A 196 -36.16 -8.35 29.59
C LEU A 196 -35.89 -9.17 30.85
N SER A 197 -34.62 -9.42 31.21
CA SER A 197 -34.31 -10.14 32.46
C SER A 197 -34.71 -9.35 33.70
N ASN A 198 -34.53 -8.02 33.68
CA ASN A 198 -34.90 -7.15 34.80
C ASN A 198 -36.42 -7.00 34.95
N VAL A 199 -37.17 -6.97 33.86
CA VAL A 199 -38.64 -6.97 33.88
C VAL A 199 -39.18 -8.31 34.39
N LEU A 200 -38.57 -9.43 34.00
CA LEU A 200 -38.94 -10.76 34.50
C LEU A 200 -38.64 -10.91 36.00
N THR A 201 -37.49 -10.44 36.48
CA THR A 201 -37.14 -10.50 37.91
C THR A 201 -37.99 -9.54 38.77
N TRP A 202 -38.32 -8.34 38.28
CA TRP A 202 -39.26 -7.45 38.96
C TRP A 202 -40.68 -8.01 38.98
N GLY A 203 -41.12 -8.64 37.90
CA GLY A 203 -42.41 -9.34 37.83
C GLY A 203 -42.52 -10.48 38.83
N MET A 204 -41.45 -11.25 39.04
CA MET A 204 -41.40 -12.32 40.04
C MET A 204 -41.39 -11.79 41.49
N SER A 205 -40.70 -10.67 41.76
CA SER A 205 -40.67 -10.05 43.10
C SER A 205 -42.00 -9.46 43.56
N GLN A 206 -42.87 -9.02 42.62
CA GLN A 206 -44.20 -8.50 42.93
C GLN A 206 -45.22 -9.62 43.20
N ILE A 207 -44.98 -10.83 42.67
CA ILE A 207 -45.85 -11.99 42.89
C ILE A 207 -45.62 -12.56 44.29
N ASP A 208 -44.38 -12.61 44.80
CA ASP A 208 -44.09 -13.10 46.15
C ASP A 208 -44.55 -12.16 47.29
N GLY A 209 -44.77 -10.87 47.00
CA GLY A 209 -45.26 -9.89 48.00
C GLY A 209 -46.77 -9.93 48.26
N SER A 210 -47.54 -10.68 47.46
CA SER A 210 -49.02 -10.67 47.51
C SER A 210 -49.65 -11.91 48.17
N LEU A 211 -48.83 -12.84 48.69
CA LEU A 211 -49.32 -14.08 49.32
C LEU A 211 -49.38 -14.08 50.86
N LEU A 212 -49.23 -12.93 51.53
CA LEU A 212 -49.16 -12.85 53.00
C LEU A 212 -50.29 -12.06 53.70
N MET A 213 -51.41 -11.80 53.04
CA MET A 213 -52.57 -11.17 53.68
C MET A 213 -53.89 -11.77 53.17
N ARG A 214 -54.40 -12.80 53.87
CA ARG A 214 -55.81 -13.12 54.17
C ARG A 214 -56.06 -14.63 54.27
N VAL A 215 -55.90 -15.19 55.47
CA VAL A 215 -56.85 -16.16 56.03
C VAL A 215 -56.85 -15.95 57.55
N GLY A 216 -57.97 -15.47 58.10
CA GLY A 216 -58.10 -15.29 59.54
C GLY A 216 -59.26 -14.41 59.99
N SER A 217 -60.47 -14.65 59.50
CA SER A 217 -61.69 -14.19 60.18
C SER A 217 -62.84 -15.18 59.94
N GLY A 218 -63.38 -15.74 61.03
CA GLY A 218 -64.72 -16.33 61.06
C GLY A 218 -64.85 -17.67 61.79
N LEU A 219 -64.86 -17.65 63.13
CA LEU A 219 -66.00 -18.04 63.98
C LEU A 219 -65.65 -17.79 65.46
#